data_AF-A0A0K8SU29-F1
#
_entry.id   AF-A0A0K8SU29-F1
#
_cell.length_a   1.000
_cell.length_b   1.000
_cell.length_c   1.000
_cell.angle_alpha   90.00
_cell.angle_beta   90.00
_cell.angle_gamma   90.00
#
_symmetry.space_group_name_H-M   'P 1'
#
loop_
_entity.id
_entity.type
_entity.pdbx_description
1 polymer ?
#
loop_
_entity_poly.entity_id
_entity_poly.type
_entity_poly.pdbx_seq_one_letter_code
_entity_poly.pdbx_strand_id
1 'polypeptide(L)'
;MDKQSSKLLPDGFAAFENQVAGHNLKDGRSPTGILKSADGFVLKPVTKHPQSETEIAFYENIFIKNEYACFRPFVPEFKGTTVLNILGLDITFLKLQDITKGYVKPCVMDVKIGSQTWDPNATESKRKTEGEKYQLSKKEFGFCIPGYQVYNLSSGSFNRMGKEQGRMLDKITLPLALKGFLNVNFHQSAF
;
A
#
# COMPACT_ATOMS: atom_id res chain seq x y z
N MET A 1 1.81 -31.38 25.38
CA MET A 1 2.13 -29.96 25.63
C MET A 1 1.70 -29.19 24.40
N ASP A 2 0.49 -28.66 24.46
CA ASP A 2 -0.22 -28.12 23.31
C ASP A 2 0.40 -26.80 22.82
N LYS A 3 0.83 -26.79 21.55
CA LYS A 3 1.13 -25.55 20.81
C LYS A 3 -0.20 -24.91 20.42
N GLN A 4 -0.85 -24.23 21.37
CA GLN A 4 -1.96 -23.35 21.06
C GLN A 4 -1.38 -22.06 20.45
N SER A 5 -1.10 -22.10 19.14
CA SER A 5 -0.79 -20.91 18.37
C SER A 5 -2.02 -20.01 18.40
N SER A 6 -1.96 -18.91 19.15
CA SER A 6 -3.05 -17.95 19.27
C SER A 6 -3.44 -17.43 17.89
N LYS A 7 -4.66 -17.76 17.43
CA LYS A 7 -5.29 -17.04 16.34
C LYS A 7 -5.62 -15.64 16.84
N LEU A 8 -4.72 -14.68 16.57
CA LEU A 8 -4.88 -13.26 16.93
C LEU A 8 -5.91 -12.54 16.04
N LEU A 9 -6.25 -13.10 14.88
CA LEU A 9 -7.25 -12.60 13.94
C LEU A 9 -8.45 -13.54 13.90
N PRO A 10 -9.67 -13.03 13.64
CA PRO A 10 -10.85 -13.87 13.40
C PRO A 10 -10.64 -14.84 12.24
N ASP A 11 -11.39 -15.94 12.24
CA ASP A 11 -11.35 -16.93 11.16
C ASP A 11 -11.69 -16.30 9.80
N GLY A 12 -10.96 -16.69 8.77
CA GLY A 12 -11.12 -16.15 7.42
C GLY A 12 -10.38 -14.84 7.16
N PHE A 13 -9.52 -14.38 8.07
CA PHE A 13 -8.68 -13.19 7.87
C PHE A 13 -7.20 -13.49 8.07
N ALA A 14 -6.36 -12.86 7.26
CA ALA A 14 -4.91 -12.92 7.34
C ALA A 14 -4.28 -11.54 7.11
N ALA A 15 -3.01 -11.37 7.47
CA ALA A 15 -2.26 -10.17 7.10
C ALA A 15 -2.08 -10.12 5.57
N PHE A 16 -2.20 -8.93 4.97
CA PHE A 16 -2.02 -8.78 3.52
C PHE A 16 -0.53 -8.85 3.13
N GLU A 17 -0.16 -9.93 2.46
CA GLU A 17 1.22 -10.31 2.14
C GLU A 17 1.94 -9.35 1.16
N ASN A 18 1.16 -8.68 0.31
CA ASN A 18 1.65 -7.81 -0.76
C ASN A 18 1.71 -6.32 -0.38
N GLN A 19 1.60 -6.01 0.91
CA GLN A 19 1.79 -4.63 1.39
C GLN A 19 3.26 -4.19 1.25
N VAL A 20 3.51 -3.16 0.45
CA VAL A 20 4.86 -2.60 0.20
C VAL A 20 5.09 -1.24 0.84
N ALA A 21 4.03 -0.59 1.31
CA ALA A 21 4.08 0.72 1.95
C ALA A 21 2.97 0.88 3.02
N GLY A 22 2.97 2.02 3.70
CA GLY A 22 2.04 2.30 4.80
C GLY A 22 2.50 1.72 6.14
N HIS A 23 1.56 1.53 7.06
CA HIS A 23 1.84 0.97 8.38
C HIS A 23 1.62 -0.53 8.30
N ASN A 24 2.68 -1.30 8.41
CA ASN A 24 2.58 -2.76 8.49
C ASN A 24 2.06 -3.15 9.88
N LEU A 25 1.44 -4.34 9.97
CA LEU A 25 1.32 -5.06 11.25
C LEU A 25 2.71 -5.25 11.82
N LYS A 26 3.16 -4.37 12.72
CA LYS A 26 4.32 -4.66 13.54
C LYS A 26 3.92 -5.81 14.47
N ASP A 27 4.59 -6.95 14.29
CA ASP A 27 4.58 -8.10 15.19
C ASP A 27 3.27 -8.90 15.31
N GLY A 28 2.35 -8.79 14.35
CA GLY A 28 1.06 -9.51 14.39
C GLY A 28 0.13 -9.08 15.52
N ARG A 29 0.48 -8.01 16.24
CA ARG A 29 -0.22 -7.49 17.42
C ARG A 29 -0.92 -6.16 17.18
N SER A 30 -0.62 -5.48 16.07
CA SER A 30 -1.22 -4.18 15.80
C SER A 30 -2.53 -4.32 15.04
N PRO A 31 -3.67 -3.89 15.61
CA PRO A 31 -4.97 -3.89 14.94
C PRO A 31 -5.06 -3.01 13.67
N THR A 32 -3.95 -2.42 13.24
CA THR A 32 -3.89 -1.31 12.28
C THR A 32 -3.24 -1.67 10.93
N GLY A 33 -2.93 -2.95 10.68
CA GLY A 33 -2.44 -3.38 9.38
C GLY A 33 -3.54 -3.75 8.41
N ILE A 34 -3.17 -3.82 7.14
CA ILE A 34 -4.06 -4.23 6.06
C ILE A 34 -4.25 -5.75 6.12
N LEU A 35 -5.50 -6.20 6.03
CA LEU A 35 -5.85 -7.62 6.06
C LEU A 35 -6.34 -8.09 4.70
N LYS A 36 -6.34 -9.40 4.52
CA LYS A 36 -6.97 -10.12 3.41
C LYS A 36 -8.07 -11.01 3.97
N SER A 37 -9.25 -10.92 3.40
CA SER A 37 -10.40 -11.76 3.75
C SER A 37 -10.48 -13.01 2.88
N ALA A 38 -11.14 -14.06 3.37
CA ALA A 38 -11.26 -15.35 2.69
C ALA A 38 -11.97 -15.28 1.33
N ASP A 39 -12.85 -14.31 1.14
CA ASP A 39 -13.50 -14.01 -0.16
C ASP A 39 -12.57 -13.26 -1.15
N GLY A 40 -11.33 -12.97 -0.73
CA GLY A 40 -10.28 -12.40 -1.58
C GLY A 40 -10.33 -10.88 -1.72
N PHE A 41 -10.91 -10.17 -0.73
CA PHE A 41 -10.85 -8.72 -0.64
C PHE A 41 -9.75 -8.27 0.34
N VAL A 42 -9.36 -7.02 0.21
CA VAL A 42 -8.44 -6.32 1.10
C VAL A 42 -9.23 -5.49 2.08
N LEU A 43 -8.89 -5.58 3.37
CA LEU A 43 -9.46 -4.75 4.42
C LEU A 43 -8.43 -3.71 4.87
N LYS A 44 -8.74 -2.45 4.60
CA LYS A 44 -7.90 -1.31 5.00
C LYS A 44 -8.48 -0.68 6.28
N PRO A 45 -7.71 -0.60 7.39
CA PRO A 45 -8.24 -0.14 8.66
C PRO A 45 -8.50 1.38 8.68
N VAL A 46 -9.61 1.77 9.30
CA VAL A 46 -10.01 3.16 9.54
C VAL A 46 -9.40 3.61 10.87
N THR A 47 -8.17 4.12 10.83
CA THR A 47 -7.40 4.42 12.06
C THR A 47 -6.98 5.87 12.21
N LYS A 48 -7.22 6.73 11.20
CA LYS A 48 -6.70 8.10 11.19
C LYS A 48 -7.81 9.09 10.90
N HIS A 49 -8.20 9.85 11.90
CA HIS A 49 -9.20 10.91 11.73
C HIS A 49 -8.49 12.26 11.48
N PRO A 50 -8.93 13.08 10.51
CA PRO A 50 -10.08 12.89 9.61
C PRO A 50 -9.75 12.16 8.27
N GLN A 51 -8.52 11.66 8.07
CA GLN A 51 -8.09 11.16 6.76
C GLN A 51 -8.86 9.91 6.29
N SER A 52 -9.20 9.00 7.20
CA SER A 52 -9.94 7.78 6.88
C SER A 52 -11.40 8.08 6.54
N GLU A 53 -12.03 9.09 7.16
CA GLU A 53 -13.37 9.56 6.79
C GLU A 53 -13.37 10.18 5.39
N THR A 54 -12.32 10.96 5.08
CA THR A 54 -12.13 11.52 3.74
C THR A 54 -11.97 10.41 2.69
N GLU A 55 -11.26 9.34 3.01
CA GLU A 55 -11.08 8.20 2.13
C GLU A 55 -12.40 7.43 1.89
N ILE A 56 -13.20 7.20 2.93
CA ILE A 56 -14.53 6.58 2.80
C ILE A 56 -15.41 7.44 1.89
N ALA A 57 -15.50 8.74 2.17
CA ALA A 57 -16.30 9.66 1.37
C ALA A 57 -15.83 9.68 -0.10
N PHE A 58 -14.52 9.60 -0.36
CA PHE A 58 -14.00 9.48 -1.74
C PHE A 58 -14.55 8.23 -2.44
N TYR A 59 -14.46 7.06 -1.81
CA TYR A 59 -14.94 5.81 -2.40
C TYR A 59 -16.46 5.75 -2.55
N GLU A 60 -17.22 6.32 -1.62
CA GLU A 60 -18.68 6.44 -1.75
C GLU A 60 -19.05 7.35 -2.94
N ASN A 61 -18.30 8.43 -3.16
CA ASN A 61 -18.61 9.40 -4.20
C ASN A 61 -18.15 8.98 -5.60
N ILE A 62 -16.98 8.34 -5.76
CA ILE A 62 -16.40 8.05 -7.08
C ILE A 62 -17.27 7.12 -7.93
N PHE A 63 -17.97 6.18 -7.30
CA PHE A 63 -18.84 5.23 -8.00
C PHE A 63 -20.26 5.77 -8.24
N ILE A 64 -20.69 6.80 -7.51
CA ILE A 64 -22.02 7.40 -7.62
C ILE A 64 -22.01 8.60 -8.56
N LYS A 65 -21.08 9.54 -8.36
CA LYS A 65 -21.05 10.82 -9.08
C LYS A 65 -20.51 10.64 -10.49
N ASN A 66 -21.28 11.07 -11.49
CA ASN A 66 -20.92 10.89 -12.90
C ASN A 66 -19.71 11.74 -13.33
N GLU A 67 -19.47 12.88 -12.67
CA GLU A 67 -18.27 13.71 -12.89
C GLU A 67 -16.95 12.96 -12.65
N TYR A 68 -16.97 11.87 -11.86
CA TYR A 68 -15.80 11.03 -11.59
C TYR A 68 -15.79 9.72 -12.37
N ALA A 69 -16.71 9.52 -13.32
CA ALA A 69 -16.86 8.25 -14.04
C ALA A 69 -15.58 7.80 -14.76
N CYS A 70 -14.79 8.74 -15.28
CA CYS A 70 -13.52 8.45 -15.95
C CYS A 70 -12.44 7.85 -15.03
N PHE A 71 -12.55 8.02 -13.71
CA PHE A 71 -11.58 7.49 -12.74
C PHE A 71 -11.91 6.08 -12.25
N ARG A 72 -13.16 5.63 -12.40
CA ARG A 72 -13.64 4.33 -11.90
C ARG A 72 -12.78 3.13 -12.35
N PRO A 73 -12.28 3.07 -13.60
CA PRO A 73 -11.41 1.96 -14.03
C PRO A 73 -10.03 1.93 -13.36
N PHE A 74 -9.60 3.03 -12.72
CA PHE A 74 -8.27 3.21 -12.15
C PHE A 74 -8.23 3.11 -10.62
N VAL A 75 -9.37 2.80 -9.99
CA VAL A 75 -9.47 2.62 -8.54
C VAL A 75 -9.96 1.21 -8.21
N PRO A 76 -9.54 0.62 -7.08
CA PRO A 76 -10.09 -0.65 -6.62
C PRO A 76 -11.59 -0.56 -6.41
N GLU A 77 -12.31 -1.64 -6.71
CA GLU A 77 -13.73 -1.74 -6.36
C GLU A 77 -13.91 -1.59 -4.84
N PHE A 78 -14.90 -0.79 -4.42
CA PHE A 78 -15.27 -0.58 -3.03
C PHE A 78 -16.55 -1.34 -2.68
N LYS A 79 -16.51 -2.16 -1.64
CA LYS A 79 -17.65 -2.96 -1.15
C LYS A 79 -18.28 -2.40 0.13
N GLY A 80 -17.99 -1.17 0.49
CA GLY A 80 -18.45 -0.55 1.74
C GLY A 80 -17.46 -0.73 2.89
N THR A 81 -17.92 -0.40 4.09
CA THR A 81 -17.19 -0.59 5.33
C THR A 81 -17.68 -1.84 6.08
N THR A 82 -16.81 -2.42 6.90
CA THR A 82 -17.14 -3.55 7.78
C THR A 82 -16.47 -3.37 9.12
N VAL A 83 -17.08 -3.90 10.17
CA VAL A 83 -16.49 -3.93 11.52
C VAL A 83 -16.00 -5.34 11.82
N LEU A 84 -14.78 -5.47 12.34
CA LEU A 84 -14.25 -6.72 12.88
C LEU A 84 -13.90 -6.54 14.35
N ASN A 85 -14.29 -7.51 15.17
CA ASN A 85 -13.82 -7.59 16.55
C ASN A 85 -12.45 -8.28 16.58
N ILE A 86 -11.40 -7.54 16.95
CA ILE A 86 -10.03 -8.04 17.05
C ILE A 86 -9.56 -7.80 18.47
N LEU A 87 -9.33 -8.88 19.23
CA LEU A 87 -8.90 -8.83 20.63
C LEU A 87 -9.86 -8.01 21.52
N GLY A 88 -11.18 -8.13 21.29
CA GLY A 88 -12.20 -7.42 22.05
C GLY A 88 -12.42 -5.97 21.62
N LEU A 89 -11.70 -5.49 20.60
CA LEU A 89 -11.88 -4.15 20.04
C LEU A 89 -12.62 -4.22 18.71
N ASP A 90 -13.67 -3.42 18.57
CA ASP A 90 -14.36 -3.25 17.29
C ASP A 90 -13.59 -2.27 16.42
N ILE A 91 -13.22 -2.73 15.23
CA ILE A 91 -12.37 -1.99 14.30
C ILE A 91 -13.05 -1.92 12.95
N THR A 92 -13.23 -0.70 12.47
CA THR A 92 -13.81 -0.44 11.16
C THR A 92 -12.75 -0.55 10.07
N PHE A 93 -13.10 -1.20 8.97
CA PHE A 93 -12.27 -1.35 7.78
C PHE A 93 -13.04 -0.92 6.52
N LEU A 94 -12.33 -0.35 5.55
CA LEU A 94 -12.80 -0.28 4.16
C LEU A 94 -12.56 -1.64 3.51
N LYS A 95 -13.57 -2.18 2.81
CA LYS A 95 -13.44 -3.41 2.04
C LYS A 95 -13.22 -3.10 0.56
N LEU A 96 -12.02 -3.42 0.06
CA LEU A 96 -11.53 -3.05 -1.26
C LEU A 96 -11.12 -4.29 -2.07
N GLN A 97 -11.22 -4.20 -3.39
CA GLN A 97 -10.70 -5.23 -4.30
C GLN A 97 -9.20 -5.49 -4.06
N ASP A 98 -8.81 -6.76 -3.98
CA ASP A 98 -7.39 -7.15 -4.05
C ASP A 98 -6.91 -7.06 -5.51
N ILE A 99 -6.20 -5.97 -5.85
CA ILE A 99 -5.64 -5.76 -7.19
C ILE A 99 -4.47 -6.72 -7.53
N THR A 100 -3.99 -7.50 -6.56
CA THR A 100 -2.95 -8.52 -6.74
C THR A 100 -3.53 -9.92 -6.92
N LYS A 101 -4.86 -10.08 -6.80
CA LYS A 101 -5.53 -11.37 -6.97
C LYS A 101 -5.28 -11.93 -8.37
N GLY A 102 -4.92 -13.21 -8.43
CA GLY A 102 -4.63 -13.92 -9.68
C GLY A 102 -3.17 -13.88 -10.11
N TYR A 103 -2.34 -13.01 -9.54
CA TYR A 103 -0.90 -13.00 -9.81
C TYR A 103 -0.18 -14.03 -8.95
N VAL A 104 0.62 -14.90 -9.59
CA VAL A 104 1.42 -15.92 -8.88
C VAL A 104 2.61 -15.29 -8.15
N LYS A 105 3.25 -14.30 -8.78
CA LYS A 105 4.41 -13.55 -8.26
C LYS A 105 4.19 -12.04 -8.42
N PRO A 106 3.29 -11.43 -7.62
CA PRO A 106 2.92 -10.03 -7.80
C PRO A 106 4.11 -9.09 -7.53
N CYS A 107 4.58 -8.43 -8.57
CA CYS A 107 5.50 -7.29 -8.46
C CYS A 107 4.66 -6.03 -8.19
N VAL A 108 4.83 -5.42 -7.02
CA VAL A 108 4.00 -4.29 -6.56
C VAL A 108 4.91 -3.12 -6.23
N MET A 109 4.62 -1.94 -6.75
CA MET A 109 5.29 -0.69 -6.40
C MET A 109 4.25 0.32 -5.95
N ASP A 110 4.47 0.91 -4.78
CA ASP A 110 3.74 2.10 -4.35
C ASP A 110 4.48 3.32 -4.90
N VAL A 111 3.78 4.13 -5.69
CA VAL A 111 4.28 5.41 -6.21
C VAL A 111 3.37 6.52 -5.68
N LYS A 112 3.93 7.40 -4.86
CA LYS A 112 3.23 8.56 -4.34
C LYS A 112 3.42 9.75 -5.28
N ILE A 113 2.34 10.13 -5.95
CA ILE A 113 2.32 11.23 -6.92
C ILE A 113 2.15 12.59 -6.22
N GLY A 114 2.88 13.60 -6.69
CA GLY A 114 2.85 14.97 -6.21
C GLY A 114 4.19 15.45 -5.63
N SER A 115 4.65 16.63 -6.05
CA SER A 115 5.79 17.31 -5.44
C SER A 115 5.49 17.77 -4.01
N GLN A 116 4.22 18.01 -3.71
CA GLN A 116 3.66 18.28 -2.39
C GLN A 116 2.92 17.05 -1.85
N THR A 117 3.28 16.61 -0.64
CA THR A 117 2.70 15.41 0.00
C THR A 117 1.98 15.71 1.31
N TRP A 118 1.55 16.95 1.48
CA TRP A 118 0.72 17.42 2.59
C TRP A 118 -0.54 18.10 2.04
N ASP A 119 -1.63 18.05 2.79
CA ASP A 119 -2.90 18.67 2.41
C ASP A 119 -2.87 20.20 2.61
N PRO A 120 -3.77 20.96 1.95
CA PRO A 120 -3.83 22.42 2.11
C PRO A 120 -3.96 22.87 3.57
N ASN A 121 -4.68 22.09 4.38
CA ASN A 121 -4.97 22.37 5.79
C ASN A 121 -3.93 21.76 6.75
N ALA A 122 -2.84 21.20 6.24
CA ALA A 122 -1.78 20.61 7.06
C ALA A 122 -1.14 21.66 7.97
N THR A 123 -0.94 21.29 9.24
CA THR A 123 -0.18 22.10 10.19
C THR A 123 1.25 22.34 9.71
N GLU A 124 1.87 23.43 10.13
CA GLU A 124 3.24 23.77 9.74
C GLU A 124 4.25 22.65 10.07
N SER A 125 4.12 22.04 11.26
CA SER A 125 4.93 20.89 11.65
C SER A 125 4.78 19.70 10.69
N LYS A 126 3.55 19.42 10.24
CA LYS A 126 3.29 18.34 9.28
C LYS A 126 3.81 18.68 7.89
N ARG A 127 3.67 19.93 7.45
CA ARG A 127 4.26 20.43 6.19
C ARG A 127 5.78 20.26 6.19
N LYS A 128 6.45 20.69 7.26
CA LYS A 128 7.91 20.50 7.44
C LYS A 128 8.29 19.02 7.37
N THR A 129 7.63 18.18 8.17
CA THR A 129 7.93 16.74 8.24
C THR A 129 7.71 16.00 6.91
N GLU A 130 6.64 16.31 6.17
CA GLU A 130 6.39 15.72 4.85
C GLU A 130 7.28 16.33 3.75
N GLY A 131 7.65 17.61 3.89
CA GLY A 131 8.61 18.30 3.04
C GLY A 131 10.02 17.74 3.12
N GLU A 132 10.44 17.25 4.29
CA GLU A 132 11.74 16.60 4.50
C GLU A 132 11.82 15.18 3.93
N LYS A 133 10.69 14.51 3.70
CA LYS A 133 10.67 13.15 3.15
C LYS A 133 10.79 13.17 1.64
N TYR A 134 11.60 12.26 1.08
CA TYR A 134 11.72 12.02 -0.37
C TYR A 134 12.06 13.29 -1.17
N GLN A 135 12.87 14.19 -0.61
CA GLN A 135 13.13 15.50 -1.21
C GLN A 135 13.72 15.42 -2.61
N LEU A 136 14.71 14.54 -2.81
CA LEU A 136 15.43 14.43 -4.08
C LEU A 136 14.50 13.98 -5.21
N SER A 137 13.78 12.87 -5.02
CA SER A 137 12.85 12.35 -6.01
C SER A 137 11.64 13.26 -6.26
N LYS A 138 11.03 13.84 -5.22
CA LYS A 138 9.89 14.77 -5.40
C LYS A 138 10.29 16.05 -6.13
N LYS A 139 11.48 16.60 -5.85
CA LYS A 139 12.00 17.79 -6.51
C LYS A 139 12.29 17.54 -7.99
N GLU A 140 12.88 16.39 -8.30
CA GLU A 140 13.28 16.03 -9.66
C GLU A 140 12.09 15.58 -10.52
N PHE A 141 11.24 14.71 -9.99
CA PHE A 141 10.25 13.98 -10.79
C PHE A 141 8.79 14.28 -10.40
N GLY A 142 8.55 15.00 -9.31
CA GLY A 142 7.19 15.25 -8.82
C GLY A 142 6.49 14.03 -8.23
N PHE A 143 7.23 12.97 -7.91
CA PHE A 143 6.72 11.79 -7.20
C PHE A 143 7.82 11.12 -6.36
N CYS A 144 7.45 10.16 -5.52
CA CYS A 144 8.40 9.29 -4.84
C CYS A 144 7.93 7.84 -4.77
N ILE A 145 8.83 6.92 -4.40
CA ILE A 145 8.54 5.48 -4.27
C ILE A 145 8.72 5.08 -2.80
N PRO A 146 7.64 5.02 -1.99
CA PRO A 146 7.73 4.62 -0.59
C PRO A 146 8.12 3.16 -0.38
N GLY A 147 7.88 2.30 -1.37
CA GLY A 147 8.33 0.93 -1.32
C GLY A 147 7.86 0.11 -2.52
N TYR A 148 8.52 -1.03 -2.73
CA TYR A 148 8.12 -2.02 -3.73
C TYR A 148 8.50 -3.42 -3.29
N GLN A 149 7.89 -4.41 -3.95
CA GLN A 149 8.38 -5.77 -4.06
C GLN A 149 8.46 -6.15 -5.54
N VAL A 150 9.51 -6.86 -5.93
CA VAL A 150 9.66 -7.39 -7.29
C VAL A 150 10.16 -8.82 -7.21
N TYR A 151 9.57 -9.71 -8.00
CA TYR A 151 10.12 -11.03 -8.24
C TYR A 151 11.28 -10.90 -9.23
N ASN A 152 12.49 -11.15 -8.75
CA ASN A 152 13.70 -11.08 -9.57
C ASN A 152 13.83 -12.38 -10.36
N LEU A 153 13.81 -12.29 -11.69
CA LEU A 153 13.84 -13.46 -12.56
C LEU A 153 15.19 -14.17 -12.58
N SER A 154 16.30 -13.47 -12.33
CA SER A 154 17.64 -14.05 -12.27
C SER A 154 17.88 -14.86 -11.00
N SER A 155 17.42 -14.37 -9.84
CA SER A 155 17.63 -15.04 -8.55
C SER A 155 16.48 -15.96 -8.15
N GLY A 156 15.32 -15.86 -8.81
CA GLY A 156 14.12 -16.61 -8.47
C GLY A 156 13.51 -16.21 -7.11
N SER A 157 13.85 -15.04 -6.59
CA SER A 157 13.45 -14.56 -5.25
C SER A 157 12.82 -13.17 -5.29
N PHE A 158 12.09 -12.80 -4.23
CA PHE A 158 11.57 -11.45 -4.09
C PHE A 158 12.62 -10.49 -3.52
N ASN A 159 12.78 -9.34 -4.16
CA ASN A 159 13.51 -8.20 -3.64
C ASN A 159 12.51 -7.15 -3.16
N ARG A 160 12.75 -6.58 -1.98
CA ARG A 160 11.90 -5.53 -1.40
C ARG A 160 12.71 -4.27 -1.12
N MET A 161 12.09 -3.12 -1.37
CA MET A 161 12.59 -1.82 -0.97
C MET A 161 11.57 -1.16 -0.05
N GLY A 162 12.03 -0.64 1.09
CA GLY A 162 11.19 0.08 2.04
C GLY A 162 11.39 1.60 2.02
N LYS A 163 10.63 2.29 2.87
CA LYS A 163 10.61 3.75 2.99
C LYS A 163 11.99 4.39 3.21
N GLU A 164 12.88 3.73 3.94
CA GLU A 164 14.20 4.29 4.26
C GLU A 164 15.06 4.38 2.98
N GLN A 165 15.09 3.31 2.18
CA GLN A 165 15.75 3.32 0.88
C GLN A 165 15.03 4.25 -0.11
N GLY A 166 13.69 4.23 -0.13
CA GLY A 166 12.89 5.10 -0.99
C GLY A 166 13.17 6.59 -0.79
N ARG A 167 13.43 7.03 0.46
CA ARG A 167 13.78 8.43 0.78
C ARG A 167 15.12 8.87 0.19
N MET A 168 16.02 7.93 -0.06
CA MET A 168 17.36 8.19 -0.60
C MET A 168 17.39 8.20 -2.13
N LEU A 169 16.28 7.86 -2.79
CA LEU A 169 16.22 7.88 -4.26
C LEU A 169 16.33 9.31 -4.81
N ASP A 170 17.22 9.45 -5.79
CA ASP A 170 17.57 10.69 -6.47
C ASP A 170 17.42 10.57 -8.00
N LYS A 171 17.88 11.60 -8.73
CA LYS A 171 17.79 11.66 -10.20
C LYS A 171 18.50 10.50 -10.92
N ILE A 172 19.48 9.87 -10.29
CA ILE A 172 20.29 8.78 -10.87
C ILE A 172 19.71 7.43 -10.45
N THR A 173 19.44 7.26 -9.16
CA THR A 173 19.06 5.99 -8.55
C THR A 173 17.59 5.64 -8.72
N LEU A 174 16.69 6.62 -8.85
CA LEU A 174 15.26 6.33 -9.11
C LEU A 174 15.05 5.63 -10.45
N PRO A 175 15.62 6.08 -11.59
CA PRO A 175 15.55 5.33 -12.84
C PRO A 175 16.10 3.90 -12.74
N LEU A 176 17.16 3.70 -11.94
CA LEU A 176 17.72 2.36 -11.71
C LEU A 176 16.76 1.48 -10.89
N ALA A 177 16.08 2.03 -9.90
CA ALA A 177 15.04 1.33 -9.14
C ALA A 177 13.89 0.89 -10.04
N LEU A 178 13.46 1.75 -10.98
CA LEU A 178 12.43 1.39 -11.98
C LEU A 178 12.91 0.28 -12.92
N LYS A 179 14.15 0.35 -13.42
CA LYS A 179 14.75 -0.73 -14.23
C LYS A 179 14.81 -2.05 -13.49
N GLY A 180 15.17 -2.02 -12.21
CA GLY A 180 15.17 -3.19 -11.33
C GLY A 180 13.77 -3.78 -11.14
N PHE A 181 12.77 -2.94 -10.89
CA PHE A 181 11.38 -3.35 -10.74
C PHE A 181 10.80 -4.00 -12.01
N LEU A 182 11.16 -3.48 -13.18
CA LEU A 182 10.71 -3.98 -14.47
C LEU A 182 11.55 -5.17 -15.00
N ASN A 183 12.52 -5.68 -14.23
CA ASN A 183 13.45 -6.73 -14.65
C ASN A 183 14.15 -6.44 -16.00
N VAL A 184 14.49 -5.17 -16.30
CA VAL A 184 14.99 -4.75 -17.63
C VAL A 184 16.28 -5.48 -18.06
N ASN A 185 17.14 -5.85 -17.11
CA ASN A 185 18.41 -6.52 -17.39
C ASN A 185 18.30 -8.05 -17.41
N PHE A 186 17.09 -8.61 -17.30
CA PHE A 186 16.90 -10.04 -17.45
C PHE A 186 17.03 -10.41 -18.93
N HIS A 187 18.14 -11.06 -19.27
CA HIS A 187 18.29 -11.74 -20.55
C HIS A 187 17.91 -13.20 -20.35
N GLN A 188 16.84 -13.62 -21.00
CA GLN A 188 16.52 -15.03 -21.11
C GLN A 188 17.64 -15.65 -21.96
N SER A 189 18.43 -16.57 -21.40
CA SER A 189 19.35 -17.36 -22.22
C SER A 189 18.52 -18.01 -23.31
N ALA A 190 18.78 -17.65 -24.57
CA ALA A 190 18.19 -18.37 -25.69
C ALA A 190 18.60 -19.83 -25.55
N PHE A 191 17.60 -20.71 -25.58
CA PHE A 191 17.83 -22.14 -25.74
C PHE A 191 18.62 -22.41 -27.02
#